data_AF-A0A914Y4F9-F1
#
_entry.id   AF-A0A914Y4F9-F1
#
_cell.length_a   1.000
_cell.length_b   1.000
_cell.length_c   1.000
_cell.angle_alpha   90.00
_cell.angle_beta   90.00
_cell.angle_gamma   90.00
#
_symmetry.space_group_name_H-M   'P 1'
#
loop_
_entity.id
_entity.type
_entity.pdbx_description
1 polymer ?
#
loop_
_entity_poly.entity_id
_entity_poly.type
_entity_poly.pdbx_seq_one_letter_code
_entity_poly.pdbx_strand_id
1 'polypeptide(L)'
;MDTVEEMFKKSGLRMDIKPKYCLYTYDQIINEVEKVSQDASEIIKYSPDNCKILLYHFKWNSTKLTEKFFDASSAKEFIKKNGIKYIIDDSLKEEDAIIVEECKICKKMKDVAILSCSHLVCFDCWKDIARSAKEKLKDSDVLPYLTCDYEGCKAPIPETFTLQLFRDPETYHFYQHMRLKKLHVNVASHSALIVMISHIPHFHVF
;
A
#
# COMPACT_ATOMS: atom_id res chain seq x y z
N MET A 1 -24.85 -12.29 -10.26
CA MET A 1 -23.58 -12.71 -10.90
C MET A 1 -23.16 -13.96 -10.21
N ASP A 2 -23.00 -15.05 -10.95
CA ASP A 2 -22.57 -16.33 -10.38
C ASP A 2 -21.12 -16.20 -9.88
N THR A 3 -20.82 -16.78 -8.73
CA THR A 3 -19.44 -16.88 -8.23
C THR A 3 -18.61 -17.76 -9.17
N VAL A 4 -17.28 -17.57 -9.16
CA VAL A 4 -16.36 -18.40 -9.95
C VAL A 4 -16.59 -19.90 -9.68
N GLU A 5 -16.88 -20.27 -8.43
CA GLU A 5 -17.22 -21.64 -8.03
C GLU A 5 -18.52 -22.16 -8.68
N GLU A 6 -19.54 -21.32 -8.82
CA GLU A 6 -20.81 -21.67 -9.47
C GLU A 6 -20.66 -21.83 -10.98
N MET A 7 -19.80 -21.02 -11.60
CA MET A 7 -19.45 -21.15 -13.03
C MET A 7 -18.67 -22.45 -13.30
N PHE A 8 -17.75 -22.84 -12.40
CA PHE A 8 -17.01 -24.10 -12.51
C PHE A 8 -17.91 -25.33 -12.32
N LYS A 9 -18.84 -25.31 -11.35
CA LYS A 9 -19.78 -26.42 -11.13
C LYS A 9 -20.71 -26.66 -12.33
N LYS A 10 -21.11 -25.61 -13.05
CA LYS A 10 -21.96 -25.72 -14.25
C LYS A 10 -21.24 -26.29 -15.47
N SER A 11 -19.90 -26.29 -15.49
CA SER A 11 -19.10 -26.69 -16.67
C SER A 11 -18.83 -28.20 -16.81
N GLY A 12 -19.25 -29.04 -15.85
CA GLY A 12 -19.07 -30.50 -15.91
C GLY A 12 -17.62 -30.99 -15.80
N LEU A 13 -16.68 -30.11 -15.43
CA LEU A 13 -15.28 -30.46 -15.20
C LEU A 13 -15.12 -31.31 -13.92
N ARG A 14 -14.39 -32.43 -14.03
CA ARG A 14 -14.07 -33.33 -12.92
C ARG A 14 -13.32 -32.59 -11.80
N MET A 15 -13.81 -32.71 -10.56
CA MET A 15 -13.30 -32.05 -9.34
C MET A 15 -11.91 -32.54 -8.89
N ASP A 16 -11.38 -33.56 -9.55
CA ASP A 16 -10.13 -34.26 -9.24
C ASP A 16 -8.89 -33.62 -9.90
N ILE A 17 -9.07 -32.58 -10.73
CA ILE A 17 -7.96 -31.83 -11.33
C ILE A 17 -7.69 -30.57 -10.49
N LYS A 18 -6.65 -30.60 -9.66
CA LYS A 18 -6.15 -29.42 -8.96
C LYS A 18 -5.75 -28.37 -10.03
N PRO A 19 -6.41 -27.21 -10.09
CA PRO A 19 -6.14 -26.23 -11.13
C PRO A 19 -4.69 -25.75 -11.01
N LYS A 20 -3.97 -25.74 -12.14
CA LYS A 20 -2.56 -25.31 -12.20
C LYS A 20 -2.40 -23.82 -11.85
N TYR A 21 -3.46 -23.03 -12.04
CA TYR A 21 -3.49 -21.59 -11.79
C TYR A 21 -4.82 -21.20 -11.16
N CYS A 22 -4.79 -20.20 -10.27
CA CYS A 22 -5.97 -19.53 -9.73
C CYS A 22 -6.00 -18.09 -10.23
N LEU A 23 -7.17 -17.62 -10.65
CA LEU A 23 -7.39 -16.24 -11.05
C LEU A 23 -7.93 -15.46 -9.85
N TYR A 24 -7.38 -14.27 -9.63
CA TYR A 24 -7.79 -13.37 -8.56
C TYR A 24 -8.23 -12.02 -9.15
N THR A 25 -9.29 -11.46 -8.61
CA THR A 25 -9.69 -10.07 -8.88
C THR A 25 -8.80 -9.11 -8.10
N TYR A 26 -8.81 -7.84 -8.50
CA TYR A 26 -8.13 -6.76 -7.77
C TYR A 26 -8.57 -6.72 -6.29
N ASP A 27 -9.88 -6.80 -6.05
CA ASP A 27 -10.44 -6.76 -4.69
C ASP A 27 -10.00 -7.94 -3.84
N GLN A 28 -9.92 -9.14 -4.43
CA GLN A 28 -9.44 -10.33 -3.70
C GLN A 28 -7.97 -10.17 -3.28
N ILE A 29 -7.13 -9.61 -4.14
CA ILE A 29 -5.71 -9.36 -3.82
C ILE A 29 -5.60 -8.25 -2.76
N ILE A 30 -6.37 -7.17 -2.89
CA ILE A 30 -6.42 -6.08 -1.92
C ILE A 30 -6.82 -6.63 -0.54
N ASN A 31 -7.89 -7.42 -0.46
CA ASN A 31 -8.35 -8.02 0.79
C ASN A 31 -7.28 -8.92 1.44
N GLU A 32 -6.53 -9.69 0.64
CA GLU A 32 -5.42 -10.50 1.16
C GLU A 32 -4.28 -9.62 1.70
N VAL A 33 -3.95 -8.52 1.00
CA VAL A 33 -2.96 -7.53 1.47
C VAL A 33 -3.39 -6.88 2.79
N GLU A 34 -4.66 -6.46 2.89
CA GLU A 34 -5.21 -5.89 4.12
C GLU A 34 -5.12 -6.92 5.25
N LYS A 35 -5.57 -8.15 5.01
CA LYS A 35 -5.54 -9.23 6.01
C LYS A 35 -4.12 -9.53 6.51
N VAL A 36 -3.16 -9.80 5.62
CA VAL A 36 -1.79 -10.12 6.05
C VAL A 36 -1.13 -8.94 6.78
N SER A 37 -1.47 -7.71 6.41
CA SER A 37 -0.97 -6.51 7.09
C SER A 37 -1.59 -6.34 8.48
N GLN A 38 -2.87 -6.67 8.63
CA GLN A 38 -3.58 -6.65 9.91
C GLN A 38 -3.04 -7.74 10.85
N ASP A 39 -2.87 -8.96 10.36
CA ASP A 39 -2.28 -10.07 11.14
C ASP A 39 -0.88 -9.71 11.64
N ALA A 40 -0.04 -9.11 10.79
CA ALA A 40 1.29 -8.62 11.20
C ALA A 40 1.19 -7.49 12.23
N SER A 41 0.31 -6.52 12.02
CA SER A 41 0.05 -5.39 12.93
C SER A 41 -0.32 -5.85 14.34
N GLU A 42 -1.19 -6.85 14.46
CA GLU A 42 -1.58 -7.42 15.74
C GLU A 42 -0.42 -8.07 16.50
N ILE A 43 0.56 -8.62 15.78
CA ILE A 43 1.74 -9.27 16.35
C ILE A 43 2.82 -8.24 16.74
N ILE A 44 3.23 -7.38 15.81
CA ILE A 44 4.38 -6.46 16.03
C ILE A 44 3.97 -5.11 16.63
N LYS A 45 2.66 -4.86 16.79
CA LYS A 45 2.07 -3.65 17.41
C LYS A 45 2.43 -2.34 16.69
N TYR A 46 2.37 -2.36 15.35
CA TYR A 46 2.48 -1.19 14.48
C TYR A 46 1.30 -1.16 13.52
N SER A 47 0.83 0.03 13.13
CA SER A 47 -0.32 0.16 12.22
C SER A 47 -0.20 -0.67 10.92
N PRO A 48 -1.33 -1.07 10.34
CA PRO A 48 -1.36 -1.84 9.09
C PRO A 48 -0.57 -1.20 7.94
N ASP A 49 -0.59 0.13 7.83
CA ASP A 49 0.17 0.87 6.82
C ASP A 49 1.69 0.70 6.98
N ASN A 50 2.18 0.81 8.20
CA ASN A 50 3.58 0.53 8.52
C ASN A 50 3.94 -0.95 8.22
N CYS A 51 3.04 -1.86 8.55
CA CYS A 51 3.20 -3.28 8.28
C CYS A 51 3.24 -3.59 6.78
N LYS A 52 2.45 -2.93 5.92
CA LYS A 52 2.51 -3.09 4.46
C LYS A 52 3.90 -2.74 3.90
N ILE A 53 4.50 -1.64 4.39
CA ILE A 53 5.85 -1.21 3.97
C ILE A 53 6.89 -2.26 4.40
N LEU A 54 6.83 -2.71 5.65
CA LEU A 54 7.73 -3.75 6.16
C LEU A 54 7.55 -5.05 5.37
N LEU A 55 6.31 -5.53 5.20
CA LEU A 55 6.00 -6.73 4.43
C LEU A 55 6.56 -6.64 3.02
N TYR A 56 6.48 -5.48 2.35
CA TYR A 56 7.12 -5.29 1.05
C TYR A 56 8.63 -5.56 1.10
N HIS A 57 9.37 -5.00 2.06
CA HIS A 57 10.82 -5.27 2.24
C HIS A 57 11.11 -6.75 2.52
N PHE A 58 10.19 -7.43 3.20
CA PHE A 58 10.25 -8.85 3.51
C PHE A 58 9.59 -9.74 2.44
N LYS A 59 9.30 -9.20 1.25
CA LYS A 59 8.68 -9.92 0.12
C LYS A 59 7.39 -10.65 0.52
N TRP A 60 6.56 -9.97 1.31
CA TRP A 60 5.27 -10.45 1.84
C TRP A 60 5.37 -11.72 2.69
N ASN A 61 6.54 -12.01 3.27
CA ASN A 61 6.72 -13.09 4.22
C ASN A 61 6.50 -12.58 5.65
N SER A 62 5.26 -12.71 6.15
CA SER A 62 4.88 -12.25 7.49
C SER A 62 5.62 -12.99 8.60
N THR A 63 5.81 -14.31 8.48
CA THR A 63 6.58 -15.11 9.44
C THR A 63 8.03 -14.62 9.57
N LYS A 64 8.70 -14.39 8.44
CA LYS A 64 10.07 -13.88 8.43
C LYS A 64 10.16 -12.46 9.01
N LEU A 65 9.15 -11.62 8.74
CA LEU A 65 9.07 -10.29 9.32
C LEU A 65 8.96 -10.37 10.85
N THR A 66 8.02 -11.15 11.37
CA THR A 66 7.79 -11.25 12.83
C THR A 66 8.98 -11.87 13.54
N GLU A 67 9.55 -12.97 13.02
CA GLU A 67 10.78 -13.57 13.54
C GLU A 67 11.91 -12.54 13.64
N LYS A 68 12.18 -11.81 12.54
CA LYS A 68 13.28 -10.84 12.52
C LYS A 68 13.00 -9.60 13.37
N PHE A 69 11.74 -9.25 13.57
CA PHE A 69 11.33 -8.18 14.46
C PHE A 69 11.62 -8.52 15.92
N PHE A 70 11.27 -9.75 16.37
CA PHE A 70 11.52 -10.19 17.74
C PHE A 70 12.97 -10.59 18.01
N ASP A 71 13.74 -10.99 16.99
CA ASP A 71 15.20 -11.19 17.07
C ASP A 71 15.96 -9.85 17.29
N ALA A 72 15.35 -8.72 16.97
CA ALA A 72 16.02 -7.43 17.01
C ALA A 72 16.15 -6.90 18.44
N SER A 73 17.31 -6.31 18.74
CA SER A 73 17.58 -5.70 20.05
C SER A 73 16.69 -4.50 20.36
N SER A 74 16.12 -3.87 19.33
CA SER A 74 15.24 -2.71 19.46
C SER A 74 14.30 -2.63 18.26
N ALA A 75 13.00 -2.45 18.52
CA ALA A 75 12.01 -2.21 17.49
C ALA A 75 12.37 -0.96 16.65
N LYS A 76 12.78 0.14 17.29
CA LYS A 76 13.15 1.38 16.59
C LYS A 76 14.34 1.19 15.64
N GLU A 77 15.33 0.41 16.04
CA GLU A 77 16.50 0.12 15.19
C GLU A 77 16.14 -0.82 14.03
N PHE A 78 15.32 -1.83 14.29
CA PHE A 78 14.82 -2.74 13.25
C PHE A 78 14.12 -1.96 12.14
N ILE A 79 13.21 -1.07 12.53
CA ILE A 79 12.47 -0.22 11.61
C ILE A 79 13.41 0.66 10.77
N LYS A 80 14.33 1.36 11.43
CA LYS A 80 15.30 2.25 10.76
C LYS A 80 16.19 1.48 9.78
N LYS A 81 16.66 0.28 10.16
CA LYS A 81 17.51 -0.58 9.32
C LYS A 81 16.80 -1.08 8.07
N ASN A 82 15.48 -1.30 8.15
CA ASN A 82 14.66 -1.69 7.00
C ASN A 82 14.20 -0.49 6.15
N GLY A 83 14.94 0.63 6.20
CA GLY A 83 14.73 1.78 5.31
C GLY A 83 13.54 2.66 5.67
N ILE A 84 12.85 2.37 6.77
CA ILE A 84 11.75 3.22 7.23
C ILE A 84 12.34 4.23 8.22
N LYS A 85 12.75 5.38 7.69
CA LYS A 85 13.38 6.45 8.48
C LYS A 85 12.44 7.00 9.57
N TYR A 86 11.14 6.97 9.28
CA TYR A 86 10.10 7.54 10.13
C TYR A 86 8.87 6.63 10.04
N ILE A 87 8.68 5.79 11.05
CA ILE A 87 7.37 5.17 11.28
C ILE A 87 6.53 6.14 12.08
N ILE A 88 5.25 6.24 11.73
CA ILE A 88 4.26 6.85 12.62
C ILE A 88 4.24 6.02 13.89
N ASP A 89 4.71 6.61 14.98
CA ASP A 89 4.32 6.16 16.30
C ASP A 89 2.81 6.44 16.40
N ASP A 90 2.01 5.37 16.49
CA ASP A 90 0.54 5.45 16.52
C ASP A 90 0.01 6.22 17.75
N SER A 91 0.89 6.75 18.60
CA SER A 91 0.54 7.72 19.66
C SER A 91 0.04 9.08 19.13
N LEU A 92 0.30 9.43 17.87
CA LEU A 92 -0.27 10.63 17.25
C LEU A 92 -1.70 10.34 16.78
N LYS A 93 -2.69 10.96 17.42
CA LYS A 93 -4.08 10.90 16.95
C LYS A 93 -4.22 11.66 15.63
N GLU A 94 -5.08 11.19 14.72
CA GLU A 94 -5.37 11.86 13.44
C GLU A 94 -5.82 13.32 13.63
N GLU A 95 -6.46 13.61 14.77
CA GLU A 95 -6.93 14.93 15.21
C GLU A 95 -5.78 15.93 15.45
N ASP A 96 -4.62 15.42 15.88
CA ASP A 96 -3.42 16.21 16.19
C ASP A 96 -2.51 16.37 14.96
N ALA A 97 -2.86 15.73 13.84
CA ALA A 97 -2.04 15.66 12.63
C ALA A 97 -2.35 16.78 11.62
N ILE A 98 -3.35 17.64 11.86
CA ILE A 98 -3.69 18.77 10.97
C ILE A 98 -3.64 20.07 11.76
N ILE A 99 -2.82 21.02 11.32
CA ILE A 99 -2.71 22.35 11.92
C ILE A 99 -2.82 23.44 10.86
N VAL A 100 -3.22 24.64 11.25
CA VAL A 100 -3.14 25.83 10.38
C VAL A 100 -1.74 26.41 10.52
N GLU A 101 -0.92 26.28 9.49
CA GLU A 101 0.47 26.76 9.49
C GLU A 101 0.93 27.10 8.05
N GLU A 102 2.06 27.77 7.91
CA GLU A 102 2.66 28.06 6.61
C GLU A 102 3.15 26.78 5.92
N CYS A 103 2.54 26.44 4.77
CA CYS A 103 2.99 25.33 3.95
C CYS A 103 4.43 25.55 3.45
N LYS A 104 5.32 24.59 3.70
CA LYS A 104 6.73 24.70 3.31
C LYS A 104 6.98 24.74 1.80
N ILE A 105 6.03 24.29 0.98
CA ILE A 105 6.13 24.30 -0.48
C ILE A 105 5.56 25.59 -1.08
N CYS A 106 4.28 25.89 -0.86
CA CYS A 106 3.63 27.04 -1.49
C CYS A 106 3.70 28.34 -0.68
N LYS A 107 4.26 28.32 0.54
CA LYS A 107 4.44 29.47 1.44
C LYS A 107 3.13 30.21 1.76
N LYS A 108 2.02 29.48 1.84
CA LYS A 108 0.68 30.01 2.20
C LYS A 108 0.23 29.38 3.51
N MET A 109 -0.42 30.19 4.36
CA MET A 109 -1.13 29.71 5.55
C MET A 109 -2.30 28.83 5.12
N LYS A 110 -2.27 27.55 5.49
CA LYS A 110 -3.26 26.54 5.13
C LYS A 110 -3.32 25.46 6.19
N ASP A 111 -4.32 24.60 6.09
CA ASP A 111 -4.31 23.31 6.78
C ASP A 111 -3.17 22.45 6.21
N VAL A 112 -2.20 22.12 7.08
CA VAL A 112 -1.05 21.28 6.77
C VAL A 112 -1.15 19.96 7.54
N ALA A 113 -0.78 18.87 6.88
CA ALA A 113 -0.71 17.56 7.49
C ALA A 113 0.69 17.32 8.08
N ILE A 114 0.75 16.87 9.33
CA ILE A 114 1.97 16.45 10.03
C ILE A 114 2.10 14.95 9.85
N LEU A 115 3.00 14.54 8.95
CA LEU A 115 3.36 13.13 8.77
C LEU A 115 4.54 12.75 9.68
N SER A 116 4.98 11.50 9.62
CA SER A 116 6.10 10.98 10.42
C SER A 116 7.43 11.72 10.23
N CYS A 117 7.62 12.40 9.09
CA CYS A 117 8.77 13.27 8.82
C CYS A 117 8.63 14.70 9.35
N SER A 118 7.49 15.04 9.96
CA SER A 118 7.15 16.36 10.50
C SER A 118 7.19 17.51 9.48
N HIS A 119 7.25 17.23 8.18
CA HIS A 119 7.18 18.25 7.14
C HIS A 119 5.77 18.80 7.01
N LEU A 120 5.65 20.11 7.21
CA LEU A 120 4.39 20.86 7.16
C LEU A 120 4.03 21.20 5.71
N VAL A 121 3.24 20.32 5.09
CA VAL A 121 2.84 20.45 3.69
C VAL A 121 1.31 20.39 3.60
N CYS A 122 0.72 21.32 2.86
CA CYS A 122 -0.73 21.37 2.68
C CYS A 122 -1.23 20.30 1.69
N PHE A 123 -2.51 19.95 1.79
CA PHE A 123 -3.13 18.92 0.96
C PHE A 123 -2.98 19.15 -0.56
N ASP A 124 -3.05 20.40 -1.03
CA ASP A 124 -2.90 20.69 -2.46
C ASP A 124 -1.49 20.36 -2.96
N CYS A 125 -0.46 20.72 -2.19
CA CYS A 125 0.92 20.40 -2.54
C CYS A 125 1.18 18.89 -2.43
N TRP A 126 0.54 18.20 -1.48
CA TRP A 126 0.59 16.73 -1.43
C TRP A 126 -0.04 16.07 -2.67
N LYS A 127 -1.17 16.59 -3.17
CA LYS A 127 -1.77 16.11 -4.42
C LYS A 127 -0.83 16.30 -5.60
N ASP A 128 -0.14 17.43 -5.67
CA ASP A 128 0.82 17.69 -6.76
C ASP A 128 2.04 16.75 -6.67
N ILE A 129 2.55 16.48 -5.47
CA ILE A 129 3.57 15.44 -5.24
C ILE A 129 3.06 14.08 -5.75
N ALA A 130 1.84 13.70 -5.37
CA ALA A 130 1.26 12.41 -5.74
C ALA A 130 1.03 12.29 -7.27
N ARG A 131 0.63 13.38 -7.95
CA ARG A 131 0.55 13.45 -9.41
C ARG A 131 1.91 13.35 -10.06
N SER A 132 2.92 14.06 -9.57
CA SER A 132 4.29 13.99 -10.10
C SER A 132 4.90 12.59 -9.95
N ALA A 133 4.49 11.85 -8.92
CA ALA A 133 4.86 10.45 -8.78
C ALA A 133 4.39 9.67 -10.00
N LYS A 134 3.13 9.82 -10.47
CA LYS A 134 2.60 9.16 -11.69
C LYS A 134 3.54 9.24 -12.90
N GLU A 135 4.22 10.36 -13.08
CA GLU A 135 5.17 10.56 -14.18
C GLU A 135 6.51 9.85 -13.95
N LYS A 136 7.04 9.89 -12.73
CA LYS A 136 8.27 9.18 -12.30
C LYS A 136 8.11 7.65 -12.33
N LEU A 137 6.87 7.16 -12.39
CA LEU A 137 6.50 5.75 -12.26
C LEU A 137 6.54 4.96 -13.58
N LYS A 138 6.93 5.60 -14.69
CA LYS A 138 7.17 4.92 -15.98
C LYS A 138 8.44 4.06 -15.97
N ASP A 139 9.36 4.28 -15.02
CA ASP A 139 10.59 3.51 -14.85
C ASP A 139 10.44 2.39 -13.79
N SER A 140 11.15 1.27 -13.97
CA SER A 140 10.88 -0.03 -13.33
C SER A 140 11.12 -0.15 -11.82
N ASP A 141 11.71 0.85 -11.16
CA ASP A 141 12.21 0.74 -9.78
C ASP A 141 11.38 1.49 -8.73
N VAL A 142 10.07 1.38 -8.85
CA VAL A 142 9.18 2.04 -7.89
C VAL A 142 8.92 1.17 -6.66
N LEU A 143 8.95 1.82 -5.49
CA LEU A 143 8.30 1.42 -4.24
C LEU A 143 6.76 1.34 -4.38
N PRO A 144 6.07 0.43 -3.68
CA PRO A 144 4.61 0.31 -3.74
C PRO A 144 3.86 1.37 -2.91
N TYR A 145 4.54 2.44 -2.52
CA TYR A 145 4.03 3.53 -1.67
C TYR A 145 4.68 4.86 -2.06
N LEU A 146 3.99 5.96 -1.78
CA LEU A 146 4.54 7.30 -2.00
C LEU A 146 5.54 7.67 -0.91
N THR A 147 6.45 8.59 -1.24
CA THR A 147 7.41 9.13 -0.27
C THR A 147 7.39 10.65 -0.28
N CYS A 148 7.68 11.25 0.87
CA CYS A 148 7.90 12.69 1.00
C CYS A 148 9.12 13.11 0.15
N ASP A 149 8.90 14.03 -0.79
CA ASP A 149 9.96 14.55 -1.66
C ASP A 149 10.46 15.94 -1.22
N TYR A 150 9.95 16.47 -0.11
CA TYR A 150 10.43 17.73 0.47
C TYR A 150 11.87 17.54 0.96
N GLU A 151 12.78 18.36 0.43
CA GLU A 151 14.21 18.39 0.76
C GLU A 151 14.90 17.00 0.77
N GLY A 152 14.46 16.07 -0.09
CA GLY A 152 15.05 14.74 -0.20
C GLY A 152 14.76 13.78 0.96
N CYS A 153 13.71 14.04 1.76
CA CYS A 153 13.34 13.26 2.94
C CYS A 153 13.20 11.74 2.68
N LYS A 154 12.39 11.37 1.68
CA LYS A 154 12.01 10.01 1.30
C LYS A 154 11.29 9.20 2.39
N ALA A 155 10.72 9.85 3.40
CA ALA A 155 9.86 9.17 4.37
C ALA A 155 8.62 8.60 3.66
N PRO A 156 8.20 7.36 3.94
CA PRO A 156 6.98 6.84 3.36
C PRO A 156 5.76 7.63 3.84
N ILE A 157 4.84 7.86 2.91
CA ILE A 157 3.53 8.44 3.19
C ILE A 157 2.57 7.28 3.47
N PRO A 158 1.77 7.33 4.55
CA PRO A 158 0.78 6.29 4.84
C PRO A 158 -0.17 6.07 3.67
N GLU A 159 -0.63 4.84 3.50
CA GLU A 159 -1.60 4.53 2.45
C GLU A 159 -2.92 5.23 2.73
N THR A 160 -3.39 5.22 3.98
CA THR A 160 -4.63 5.90 4.38
C THR A 160 -4.63 7.37 3.98
N PHE A 161 -3.53 8.09 4.27
CA PHE A 161 -3.36 9.49 3.85
C PHE A 161 -3.27 9.61 2.33
N THR A 162 -2.51 8.73 1.67
CA THR A 162 -2.35 8.72 0.21
C THR A 162 -3.69 8.57 -0.51
N LEU A 163 -4.56 7.67 -0.03
CA LEU A 163 -5.89 7.45 -0.59
C LEU A 163 -6.79 8.69 -0.44
N GLN A 164 -6.63 9.50 0.62
CA GLN A 164 -7.37 10.77 0.77
C GLN A 164 -6.95 11.84 -0.24
N LEU A 165 -5.71 11.77 -0.76
CA LEU A 165 -5.21 12.70 -1.79
C LEU A 165 -5.82 12.42 -3.16
N PHE A 166 -6.14 11.17 -3.46
CA PHE A 166 -6.63 10.72 -4.75
C PHE A 166 -8.16 10.72 -4.83
N ARG A 167 -8.72 11.90 -5.13
CA ARG A 167 -10.17 12.07 -5.30
C ARG A 167 -10.67 11.77 -6.73
N ASP A 168 -9.77 11.77 -7.71
CA ASP A 168 -10.13 11.40 -9.08
C ASP A 168 -9.94 9.88 -9.31
N PRO A 169 -10.88 9.21 -9.99
CA PRO A 169 -10.82 7.76 -10.22
C PRO A 169 -9.55 7.31 -10.95
N GLU A 170 -9.02 8.13 -11.87
CA GLU A 170 -7.85 7.77 -12.66
C GLU A 170 -6.61 7.60 -11.79
N THR A 171 -6.35 8.54 -10.89
CA THR A 171 -5.19 8.48 -10.02
C THR A 171 -5.35 7.45 -8.91
N TYR A 172 -6.58 7.21 -8.43
CA TYR A 172 -6.89 6.10 -7.53
C TYR A 172 -6.58 4.75 -8.17
N HIS A 173 -7.12 4.45 -9.36
CA HIS A 173 -6.86 3.19 -10.06
C HIS A 173 -5.38 3.00 -10.37
N PHE A 174 -4.70 4.08 -10.74
CA PHE A 174 -3.27 4.07 -10.96
C PHE A 174 -2.50 3.69 -9.68
N TYR A 175 -2.84 4.28 -8.53
CA TYR A 175 -2.23 3.93 -7.24
C TYR A 175 -2.50 2.46 -6.86
N GLN A 176 -3.74 1.99 -7.03
CA GLN A 176 -4.10 0.58 -6.81
C GLN A 176 -3.28 -0.35 -7.71
N HIS A 177 -3.09 -0.02 -8.98
CA HIS A 177 -2.25 -0.81 -9.86
C HIS A 177 -0.78 -0.80 -9.42
N MET A 178 -0.25 0.36 -9.03
CA MET A 178 1.13 0.54 -8.59
C MET A 178 1.45 -0.28 -7.33
N ARG A 179 0.59 -0.25 -6.30
CA ARG A 179 0.79 -1.03 -5.06
C ARG A 179 0.80 -2.53 -5.30
N LEU A 180 0.09 -3.01 -6.33
CA LEU A 180 -0.01 -4.44 -6.65
C LEU A 180 1.06 -4.91 -7.65
N LYS A 181 1.70 -4.00 -8.40
CA LYS A 181 2.63 -4.34 -9.49
C LYS A 181 3.86 -5.15 -9.03
N LYS A 182 4.31 -4.99 -7.79
CA LYS A 182 5.44 -5.74 -7.18
C LYS A 182 5.01 -6.68 -6.06
N LEU A 183 3.73 -6.98 -6.00
CA LEU A 183 3.15 -7.79 -4.95
C LEU A 183 3.37 -9.27 -5.29
N HIS A 184 4.40 -9.86 -4.70
CA HIS A 184 4.58 -11.31 -4.69
C HIS A 184 3.86 -11.86 -3.46
N VAL A 185 2.52 -11.81 -3.44
CA VAL A 185 1.79 -12.46 -2.35
C VAL A 185 1.92 -13.95 -2.55
N ASN A 186 2.56 -14.60 -1.59
CA ASN A 186 2.51 -16.05 -1.47
C ASN A 186 1.11 -16.37 -0.91
N VAL A 187 0.08 -16.27 -1.75
CA VAL A 187 -1.30 -16.57 -1.36
C VAL A 187 -1.29 -18.04 -0.96
N ALA A 188 -1.49 -18.28 0.34
CA ALA A 188 -1.21 -19.56 0.96
C ALA A 188 -1.82 -20.71 0.14
N SER A 189 -0.96 -21.67 -0.22
CA SER A 189 -1.17 -22.98 -0.87
C SER A 189 -0.84 -23.16 -2.36
N HIS A 190 -0.50 -22.12 -3.13
CA HIS A 190 -0.07 -22.31 -4.53
C HIS A 190 1.06 -21.36 -4.90
N SER A 191 2.12 -21.89 -5.50
CA SER A 191 3.13 -21.12 -6.24
C SER A 191 2.45 -20.48 -7.47
N ALA A 192 1.65 -19.46 -7.25
CA ALA A 192 0.82 -18.86 -8.29
C ALA A 192 1.56 -17.68 -8.94
N LEU A 193 1.67 -17.72 -10.27
CA LEU A 193 1.87 -16.51 -11.06
C LEU A 193 0.58 -15.69 -10.97
N ILE A 194 0.65 -14.50 -10.39
CA ILE A 194 -0.46 -13.54 -10.39
C ILE A 194 -0.57 -12.98 -11.81
N VAL A 195 -1.57 -13.45 -12.57
CA VAL A 195 -1.96 -12.80 -13.82
C VAL A 195 -3.01 -11.75 -13.46
N MET A 196 -2.58 -10.49 -13.36
CA MET A 196 -3.52 -9.37 -13.20
C MET A 196 -4.32 -9.21 -14.49
N ILE A 197 -5.62 -9.47 -14.44
CA ILE A 197 -6.52 -9.03 -15.51
C ILE A 197 -6.72 -7.54 -15.30
N SER A 198 -5.93 -6.73 -16.01
CA SER A 198 -6.22 -5.32 -16.21
C SER A 198 -7.66 -5.22 -16.70
N HIS A 199 -8.54 -4.58 -15.93
CA HIS A 199 -9.90 -4.32 -16.37
C HIS A 199 -9.88 -3.79 -17.80
N ILE A 200 -10.60 -4.51 -18.66
CA ILE A 200 -10.94 -4.08 -20.02
C ILE A 200 -11.71 -2.75 -19.86
N PRO A 201 -11.32 -1.66 -20.53
CA PRO A 201 -12.06 -0.41 -20.48
C PRO A 201 -13.41 -0.60 -21.19
N HIS A 202 -14.35 0.32 -20.91
CA HIS A 202 -15.71 0.40 -21.44
C HIS A 202 -16.81 -0.21 -20.56
N PHE A 203 -17.23 0.57 -19.55
CA PHE A 203 -18.66 0.78 -19.37
C PHE A 203 -18.99 2.19 -19.84
N HIS A 204 -19.60 2.25 -21.03
CA HIS A 204 -20.30 3.42 -21.50
C HIS A 204 -21.45 3.72 -20.53
N VAL A 205 -21.54 5.00 -20.18
CA VAL A 205 -22.74 5.65 -19.66
C VAL A 205 -23.91 5.30 -20.58
N PHE A 206 -24.98 4.75 -20.00
CA PHE A 206 -26.36 4.99 -20.41
C PHE A 206 -27.20 5.18 -19.15
#